data_AF-A0A915LEY8-F1
#
_entry.id   AF-A0A915LEY8-F1
#
_cell.length_a   1.000
_cell.length_b   1.000
_cell.length_c   1.000
_cell.angle_alpha   90.00
_cell.angle_beta   90.00
_cell.angle_gamma   90.00
#
_symmetry.space_group_name_H-M   'P 1'
#
loop_
_entity.id
_entity.type
_entity.pdbx_description
1 polymer ?
#
loop_
_entity_poly.entity_id
_entity_poly.type
_entity_poly.pdbx_seq_one_letter_code
_entity_poly.pdbx_strand_id
1 'polypeptide(L)'
;NEQEQRAKNELAPLDVASSERYNPRALNDRCSQAFKQLKQNWPQVRAAFGLYIGMRETEEILLQPIRRAVCNAFSSLTSFAERHYEEEQRLIICAPGQEQIWLILNA
;
A
#
# COMPACT_ATOMS: atom_id res chain seq x y z
N ASN A 1 -0.50 2.04 35.05
CA ASN A 1 -1.14 3.15 34.31
C ASN A 1 -0.42 3.63 33.04
N GLU A 2 0.64 2.98 32.56
CA GLU A 2 1.22 3.32 31.23
C GLU A 2 0.59 2.55 30.07
N GLN A 3 0.13 1.32 30.30
CA GLN A 3 -0.54 0.51 29.26
C GLN A 3 -1.94 1.02 28.93
N GLU A 4 -2.68 1.53 29.92
CA GLU A 4 -3.99 2.14 29.72
C GLU A 4 -3.90 3.50 29.01
N GLN A 5 -2.79 4.23 29.21
CA GLN A 5 -2.51 5.50 28.53
C GLN A 5 -2.10 5.28 27.06
N ARG A 6 -1.38 4.18 26.75
CA ARG A 6 -1.10 3.76 25.37
C ARG A 6 -2.38 3.36 24.62
N ALA A 7 -3.23 2.56 25.27
CA ALA A 7 -4.53 2.18 24.70
C ALA A 7 -5.46 3.39 24.50
N LYS A 8 -5.45 4.37 25.41
CA LYS A 8 -6.18 5.65 25.25
C LYS A 8 -5.61 6.53 24.13
N ASN A 9 -4.30 6.52 23.90
CA ASN A 9 -3.68 7.22 22.76
C ASN A 9 -3.96 6.54 21.41
N GLU A 10 -4.17 5.22 21.37
CA GLU A 10 -4.58 4.49 20.16
C GLU A 10 -6.05 4.77 19.77
N LEU A 11 -6.87 5.23 20.72
CA LEU A 11 -8.27 5.62 20.53
C LEU A 11 -8.47 7.13 20.28
N ALA A 12 -7.42 7.94 20.36
CA ALA A 12 -7.50 9.35 20.02
C ALA A 12 -7.73 9.48 18.49
N PRO A 13 -8.64 10.37 18.04
CA PRO A 13 -8.79 10.65 16.62
C PRO A 13 -7.42 10.99 16.03
N LEU A 14 -7.02 10.26 14.99
CA LEU A 14 -5.78 10.55 14.26
C LEU A 14 -5.84 12.00 13.78
N ASP A 15 -5.03 12.86 14.38
CA ASP A 15 -4.89 14.24 13.96
C ASP A 15 -4.03 14.30 12.69
N VAL A 16 -4.70 14.04 11.59
CA VAL A 16 -4.16 14.10 10.23
C VAL A 16 -3.74 15.53 9.86
N ALA A 17 -4.34 16.55 10.50
CA ALA A 17 -4.08 17.95 10.21
C ALA A 17 -2.80 18.48 10.87
N SER A 18 -2.46 18.04 12.09
CA SER A 18 -1.26 18.53 12.80
C SER A 18 0.05 17.89 12.36
N SER A 19 0.01 16.74 11.68
CA SER A 19 1.22 15.98 11.38
C SER A 19 1.69 16.19 9.94
N GLU A 20 2.93 16.68 9.78
CA GLU A 20 3.59 16.87 8.49
C GLU A 20 3.68 15.58 7.67
N ARG A 21 3.70 14.42 8.33
CA ARG A 21 3.73 13.08 7.69
C ARG A 21 2.40 12.71 7.03
N TYR A 22 1.31 13.34 7.42
CA TYR A 22 -0.03 13.11 6.89
C TYR A 22 -0.50 14.24 5.96
N ASN A 23 0.41 15.13 5.53
CA ASN A 23 0.09 16.08 4.45
C ASN A 23 -0.25 15.30 3.15
N PRO A 24 -1.30 15.67 2.40
CA PRO A 24 -1.68 15.04 1.14
C PRO A 24 -0.53 14.84 0.14
N ARG A 25 0.38 15.82 0.02
CA ARG A 25 1.56 15.71 -0.87
C ARG A 25 2.55 14.67 -0.38
N ALA A 26 2.81 14.62 0.93
CA ALA A 26 3.71 13.63 1.51
C ALA A 26 3.18 12.20 1.33
N LEU A 27 1.85 12.02 1.40
CA LEU A 27 1.21 10.74 1.09
C LEU A 27 1.34 10.39 -0.40
N ASN A 28 1.11 11.34 -1.30
CA ASN A 28 1.31 11.13 -2.72
C ASN A 28 2.75 10.72 -3.04
N ASP A 29 3.75 11.41 -2.48
CA ASP A 29 5.17 11.12 -2.71
C ASP A 29 5.52 9.70 -2.27
N ARG A 30 5.07 9.31 -1.07
CA ARG A 30 5.28 7.95 -0.53
C ARG A 30 4.58 6.90 -1.39
N CYS A 31 3.34 7.17 -1.78
CA CYS A 31 2.55 6.27 -2.60
C CYS A 31 3.17 6.07 -3.99
N SER A 32 3.58 7.17 -4.63
CA SER A 32 4.27 7.18 -5.93
C SER A 32 5.61 6.46 -5.85
N GLN A 33 6.37 6.66 -4.77
CA GLN A 33 7.62 5.95 -4.53
C GLN A 33 7.39 4.45 -4.37
N ALA A 34 6.42 4.04 -3.53
CA ALA A 34 6.07 2.63 -3.34
C ALA A 34 5.62 1.98 -4.65
N PHE A 35 4.81 2.69 -5.44
CA PHE A 35 4.34 2.22 -6.75
C PHE A 35 5.48 2.08 -7.77
N LYS A 36 6.44 3.01 -7.78
CA LYS A 36 7.64 2.93 -8.61
C LYS A 36 8.51 1.74 -8.21
N GLN A 37 8.75 1.55 -6.91
CA GLN A 37 9.51 0.42 -6.39
C GLN A 37 8.84 -0.91 -6.73
N LEU A 38 7.51 -0.99 -6.62
CA LEU A 38 6.76 -2.18 -7.01
C LEU A 38 7.01 -2.53 -8.48
N LYS A 39 6.89 -1.56 -9.39
CA LYS A 39 7.15 -1.76 -10.82
C LYS A 39 8.59 -2.20 -11.13
N GLN A 40 9.56 -1.68 -10.38
CA GLN A 40 10.98 -2.00 -10.57
C GLN A 40 11.37 -3.37 -10.00
N ASN A 41 10.78 -3.76 -8.87
CA ASN A 41 11.21 -4.93 -8.11
C ASN A 41 10.36 -6.17 -8.38
N TRP A 42 9.08 -6.01 -8.75
CA TRP A 42 8.19 -7.14 -9.01
C TRP A 42 8.70 -8.11 -10.10
N PRO A 43 9.26 -7.64 -11.24
CA PRO A 43 9.86 -8.54 -12.23
C PRO A 43 11.02 -9.36 -11.66
N GLN A 44 11.81 -8.80 -10.73
CA GLN A 44 12.93 -9.49 -10.10
C GLN A 44 12.45 -10.59 -9.16
N VAL A 45 11.36 -10.34 -8.40
CA VAL A 45 10.72 -11.37 -7.58
C VAL A 45 10.21 -12.51 -8.46
N ARG A 46 9.50 -12.21 -9.55
CA ARG A 46 9.03 -13.22 -10.50
C ARG A 46 10.19 -14.01 -11.13
N ALA A 47 11.27 -13.34 -11.53
CA ALA A 47 12.44 -13.98 -12.08
C ALA A 47 13.10 -14.94 -11.08
N ALA A 48 13.20 -14.56 -9.80
CA ALA A 48 13.72 -15.44 -8.75
C ALA A 48 12.85 -16.70 -8.58
N PHE A 49 11.53 -16.55 -8.60
CA PHE A 49 10.60 -17.69 -8.57
C PHE A 49 10.82 -18.63 -9.77
N GLY A 50 10.92 -18.07 -10.98
CA GLY A 50 11.21 -18.85 -12.18
C GLY A 50 12.55 -19.58 -12.13
N LEU A 51 13.58 -18.99 -11.50
CA LEU A 51 14.91 -19.60 -11.38
C LEU A 51 14.98 -20.71 -10.33
N TYR A 52 14.32 -20.55 -9.18
CA TYR A 52 14.47 -21.45 -8.04
C TYR A 52 13.32 -22.44 -7.85
N ILE A 53 12.12 -22.13 -8.37
CA ILE A 53 10.96 -23.02 -8.30
C ILE A 53 10.77 -23.71 -9.66
N GLY A 54 10.72 -22.94 -10.74
CA GLY A 54 10.69 -23.47 -12.11
C GLY A 54 9.39 -24.22 -12.48
N MET A 55 8.36 -24.14 -11.64
CA MET A 55 7.06 -24.76 -11.84
C MET A 55 5.96 -23.71 -11.72
N ARG A 56 5.38 -23.32 -12.86
CA ARG A 56 4.42 -22.22 -12.98
C ARG A 56 3.24 -22.32 -12.01
N GLU A 57 2.65 -23.50 -11.83
CA GLU A 57 1.51 -23.68 -10.93
C GLU A 57 1.88 -23.43 -9.47
N THR A 58 3.03 -23.94 -9.03
CA THR A 58 3.56 -23.70 -7.69
C THR A 58 3.92 -22.24 -7.49
N GLU A 59 4.54 -21.60 -8.47
CA GLU A 59 4.84 -20.17 -8.44
C GLU A 59 3.58 -19.33 -8.28
N GLU A 60 2.52 -19.63 -9.05
CA GLU A 60 1.25 -18.92 -8.95
C GLU A 60 0.60 -19.07 -7.58
N ILE A 61 0.58 -20.29 -7.01
CA ILE A 61 0.05 -20.54 -5.66
C ILE A 61 0.80 -19.70 -4.61
N LEU A 62 2.13 -19.62 -4.73
CA LEU A 62 2.98 -18.92 -3.76
C LEU A 62 2.99 -17.39 -3.97
N LEU A 63 2.87 -16.90 -5.21
CA LEU A 63 2.81 -15.47 -5.52
C LEU A 63 1.44 -14.87 -5.21
N GLN A 64 0.35 -15.64 -5.31
CA GLN A 64 -1.01 -15.19 -5.02
C GLN A 64 -1.19 -14.47 -3.67
N PRO A 65 -0.73 -15.01 -2.52
CA PRO A 65 -0.83 -14.29 -1.24
C PRO A 65 -0.02 -12.99 -1.22
N ILE A 66 1.11 -12.94 -1.92
CA ILE A 66 1.93 -11.72 -2.04
C ILE A 66 1.18 -10.66 -2.84
N ARG A 67 0.59 -11.03 -3.99
CA ARG A 67 -0.21 -10.11 -4.80
C ARG A 67 -1.36 -9.51 -3.99
N ARG A 68 -2.08 -10.35 -3.25
CA ARG A 68 -3.18 -9.92 -2.37
C ARG A 68 -2.71 -8.97 -1.28
N ALA A 69 -1.59 -9.27 -0.62
CA ALA A 69 -1.04 -8.41 0.42
C ALA A 69 -0.68 -7.02 -0.10
N VAL A 70 -0.05 -6.94 -1.29
CA VAL A 70 0.28 -5.67 -1.94
C VAL A 70 -0.99 -4.90 -2.29
N CYS A 71 -1.99 -5.53 -2.93
CA CYS A 71 -3.28 -4.89 -3.21
C CYS A 71 -3.95 -4.35 -1.95
N ASN A 72 -4.00 -5.15 -0.88
CA ASN A 72 -4.62 -4.76 0.39
C ASN A 72 -3.93 -3.56 1.04
N ALA A 73 -2.61 -3.43 0.90
CA ALA A 73 -1.87 -2.27 1.42
C ALA A 73 -2.28 -0.97 0.71
N PHE A 74 -2.38 -0.99 -0.62
CA PHE A 74 -2.86 0.17 -1.39
C PHE A 74 -4.34 0.46 -1.14
N SER A 75 -5.20 -0.56 -1.10
CA SER A 75 -6.61 -0.39 -0.74
C SER A 75 -6.79 0.21 0.66
N SER A 76 -5.96 -0.19 1.62
CA SER A 76 -5.98 0.36 2.98
C SER A 76 -5.59 1.85 3.00
N LEU A 77 -4.62 2.25 2.17
CA LEU A 77 -4.27 3.66 1.98
C LEU A 77 -5.44 4.45 1.36
N THR A 78 -6.11 3.89 0.35
CA THR A 78 -7.29 4.54 -0.26
C THR A 78 -8.42 4.70 0.76
N SER A 79 -8.75 3.65 1.51
CA SER A 79 -9.78 3.73 2.57
C SER A 79 -9.38 4.68 3.70
N PHE A 80 -8.08 4.79 4.02
CA PHE A 80 -7.60 5.80 4.95
C PHE A 80 -7.80 7.22 4.38
N ALA A 81 -7.46 7.43 3.11
CA ALA A 81 -7.64 8.71 2.43
C ALA A 81 -9.13 9.13 2.40
N GLU A 82 -10.04 8.19 2.11
CA GLU A 82 -11.49 8.41 2.09
C GLU A 82 -12.08 8.80 3.45
N ARG A 83 -11.49 8.34 4.56
CA ARG A 83 -12.00 8.61 5.91
C ARG A 83 -11.51 9.91 6.51
N HIS A 84 -10.34 10.38 6.09
CA HIS A 84 -9.63 11.46 6.78
C HIS A 84 -9.34 12.69 5.92
N TYR A 85 -9.65 12.66 4.62
CA TYR A 85 -9.34 13.75 3.70
C TYR A 85 -10.54 14.15 2.86
N GLU A 86 -10.65 15.44 2.64
CA GLU A 86 -11.61 16.02 1.71
C GLU A 86 -11.33 15.61 0.27
N GLU A 87 -12.30 15.77 -0.62
CA GLU A 87 -12.17 15.41 -2.04
C GLU A 87 -10.94 16.04 -2.71
N GLU A 88 -10.71 17.34 -2.51
CA GLU A 88 -9.55 18.05 -3.06
C GLU A 88 -8.22 17.45 -2.59
N GLN A 89 -8.15 17.08 -1.31
CA GLN A 89 -6.97 16.45 -0.72
C GLN A 89 -6.76 15.03 -1.25
N ARG A 90 -7.83 14.27 -1.48
CA ARG A 90 -7.77 12.94 -2.10
C ARG A 90 -7.26 13.01 -3.54
N LEU A 91 -7.64 14.04 -4.29
CA LEU A 91 -7.09 14.30 -5.63
C LEU A 91 -5.58 14.59 -5.59
N ILE A 92 -5.08 15.26 -4.55
CA ILE A 92 -3.63 15.45 -4.35
C ILE A 92 -2.94 14.13 -4.01
N ILE A 93 -3.53 13.32 -3.12
CA ILE A 93 -2.96 12.01 -2.73
C ILE A 93 -2.82 11.09 -3.95
N CYS A 94 -3.84 11.06 -4.83
CA CYS A 94 -3.83 10.32 -6.10
C CYS A 94 -3.34 8.87 -5.94
N ALA A 95 -3.86 8.15 -4.93
CA ALA A 95 -3.47 6.77 -4.67
C ALA A 95 -3.92 5.86 -5.82
N PRO A 96 -3.08 4.92 -6.30
CA PRO A 96 -3.43 3.99 -7.36
C PRO A 96 -4.52 3.03 -6.89
N GLY A 97 -5.50 2.80 -7.75
CA GLY A 97 -6.59 1.88 -7.47
C GLY A 97 -6.14 0.43 -7.39
N GLN A 98 -6.95 -0.40 -6.72
CA GLN A 98 -6.68 -1.84 -6.57
C GLN A 98 -6.50 -2.54 -7.93
N GLU A 99 -7.30 -2.19 -8.93
CA GLU A 99 -7.22 -2.73 -10.29
C GLU A 99 -5.89 -2.40 -10.97
N GLN A 100 -5.40 -1.16 -10.80
CA GLN A 100 -4.12 -0.72 -11.34
C GLN A 100 -2.95 -1.50 -10.73
N ILE A 101 -2.98 -1.73 -9.41
CA ILE A 101 -2.00 -2.55 -8.72
C ILE A 101 -2.08 -4.00 -9.19
N TRP A 102 -3.29 -4.55 -9.30
CA TRP A 102 -3.50 -5.92 -9.76
C TRP A 102 -2.97 -6.17 -11.17
N LEU A 103 -3.18 -5.22 -12.09
CA LEU A 103 -2.65 -5.28 -13.45
C LEU A 103 -1.12 -5.37 -13.47
N ILE A 104 -0.43 -4.56 -12.67
CA ILE A 104 1.04 -4.59 -12.59
C ILE A 104 1.57 -5.90 -12.01
N LEU A 105 0.83 -6.48 -11.06
CA LEU A 105 1.22 -7.72 -10.41
C LEU A 105 0.99 -8.96 -11.29
N ASN A 106 0.15 -8.86 -12.32
CA ASN A 106 -0.19 -9.94 -13.25
C ASN A 106 0.32 -9.71 -14.68
N ALA A 107 0.92 -8.55 -14.97
CA ALA A 107 1.77 -8.34 -16.15
C ALA A 107 3.04 -9.19 -16.04
#